data_AF-A0A1Q7PUA2-F1
#
_entry.id   AF-A0A1Q7PUA2-F1
#
_cell.length_a   1.000
_cell.length_b   1.000
_cell.length_c   1.000
_cell.angle_alpha   90.00
_cell.angle_beta   90.00
_cell.angle_gamma   90.00
#
_symmetry.space_group_name_H-M   'P 1'
#
loop_
_entity.id
_entity.type
_entity.pdbx_description
1 polymer ?
#
loop_
_entity_poly.entity_id
_entity_poly.type
_entity_poly.pdbx_seq_one_letter_code
_entity_poly.pdbx_strand_id
1 'polypeptide(L)'
;MDTLVGAIIKRLSYGRLDGVAVVAEGLVIGIEPADLAGFEEVERDTHGNVRIAEVNIGEILKAAVQKRLKEFGLQATIAAKNIGYELRCADPIPMDMEYTRDLGYCAAKYVLGGGNAAMISLQGGRFVPIPFGAMIDPETGRARTRRVDITSTRYAIARRYMIRLRRDDFDDPHELARFAATAHVSVEEFRRQFERLIEEEPPPLVLDSVGERDPGALA
;
A
#
# COMPACT_ATOMS: atom_id res chain seq x y z
N MET A 1 5.68 9.63 -5.97
CA MET A 1 6.42 10.74 -5.31
C MET A 1 5.48 11.91 -4.97
N ASP A 2 4.80 12.54 -5.94
CA ASP A 2 3.95 13.72 -5.69
C ASP A 2 2.85 13.52 -4.62
N THR A 3 2.33 12.30 -4.44
CA THR A 3 1.44 11.96 -3.32
C THR A 3 2.01 12.36 -1.95
N LEU A 4 3.29 12.08 -1.71
CA LEU A 4 3.96 12.40 -0.44
C LEU A 4 4.17 13.92 -0.32
N VAL A 5 4.56 14.56 -1.42
CA VAL A 5 4.77 16.02 -1.48
C VAL A 5 3.47 16.77 -1.22
N GLY A 6 2.37 16.37 -1.87
CA GLY A 6 1.05 16.94 -1.65
C GLY A 6 0.56 16.75 -0.21
N ALA A 7 0.82 15.59 0.40
CA ALA A 7 0.53 15.37 1.81
C ALA A 7 1.34 16.29 2.74
N ILE A 8 2.62 16.51 2.45
CA ILE A 8 3.49 17.44 3.18
C ILE A 8 2.98 18.88 3.01
N ILE A 9 2.71 19.34 1.80
CA ILE A 9 2.16 20.69 1.54
C ILE A 9 0.86 20.90 2.30
N LYS A 10 -0.06 19.93 2.23
CA LYS A 10 -1.33 19.99 2.98
C LYS A 10 -1.10 20.14 4.48
N ARG A 11 -0.18 19.36 5.06
CA ARG A 11 0.19 19.46 6.48
C ARG A 11 0.80 20.82 6.84
N LEU A 12 1.74 21.30 6.04
CA LEU A 12 2.37 22.60 6.21
C LEU A 12 1.33 23.74 6.16
N SER A 13 0.37 23.64 5.25
CA SER A 13 -0.71 24.62 5.11
C SER A 13 -1.56 24.74 6.39
N TYR A 14 -1.68 23.64 7.15
CA TYR A 14 -2.36 23.57 8.45
C TYR A 14 -1.44 23.88 9.64
N GLY A 15 -0.22 24.40 9.41
CA GLY A 15 0.75 24.72 10.46
C GLY A 15 1.33 23.49 11.14
N ARG A 16 1.30 22.32 10.48
CA ARG A 16 1.81 21.07 11.04
C ARG A 16 3.07 20.62 10.30
N LEU A 17 4.15 20.50 11.06
CA LEU A 17 5.49 20.19 10.54
C LEU A 17 5.86 18.69 10.68
N ASP A 18 5.01 17.91 11.36
CA ASP A 18 5.21 16.48 11.63
C ASP A 18 4.41 15.58 10.67
N GLY A 19 4.83 14.33 10.51
CA GLY A 19 4.09 13.32 9.76
C GLY A 19 4.82 11.98 9.67
N VAL A 20 4.08 10.92 9.36
CA VAL A 20 4.62 9.58 9.09
C VAL A 20 3.97 9.05 7.82
N ALA A 21 4.78 8.55 6.91
CA ALA A 21 4.33 7.84 5.72
C ALA A 21 4.76 6.37 5.82
N VAL A 22 3.80 5.45 5.63
CA VAL A 22 4.08 4.02 5.53
C VAL A 22 4.00 3.63 4.06
N VAL A 23 5.07 3.03 3.55
CA VAL A 23 5.18 2.60 2.16
C VAL A 23 5.45 1.11 2.14
N ALA A 24 4.68 0.37 1.36
CA ALA A 24 4.88 -1.07 1.18
C ALA A 24 6.06 -1.34 0.25
N GLU A 25 6.91 -2.32 0.59
CA GLU A 25 8.08 -2.72 -0.22
C GLU A 25 7.70 -3.11 -1.66
N GLY A 26 6.52 -3.72 -1.85
CA GLY A 26 6.01 -4.13 -3.16
C GLY A 26 5.75 -2.97 -4.13
N LEU A 27 5.83 -1.71 -3.69
CA LEU A 27 5.71 -0.54 -4.58
C LEU A 27 6.76 -0.56 -5.70
N VAL A 28 7.96 -1.08 -5.44
CA VAL A 28 9.07 -1.15 -6.41
C VAL A 28 8.67 -1.89 -7.69
N ILE A 29 7.77 -2.88 -7.59
CA ILE A 29 7.31 -3.69 -8.74
C ILE A 29 6.54 -2.83 -9.76
N GLY A 30 5.93 -1.73 -9.31
CA GLY A 30 5.14 -0.83 -10.17
C GLY A 30 5.91 0.40 -10.65
N ILE A 31 7.18 0.56 -10.30
CA ILE A 31 8.00 1.70 -10.71
C ILE A 31 8.75 1.33 -12.00
N GLU A 32 8.72 2.21 -13.00
CA GLU A 32 9.47 1.97 -14.23
C GLU A 32 10.99 1.92 -13.92
N PRO A 33 11.73 0.94 -14.47
CA PRO A 33 13.17 0.83 -14.19
C PRO A 33 13.97 2.10 -14.51
N ALA A 34 13.54 2.90 -15.49
CA ALA A 34 14.16 4.18 -15.83
C ALA A 34 14.10 5.19 -14.67
N ASP A 35 13.01 5.18 -13.90
CA ASP A 35 12.86 6.02 -12.70
C ASP A 35 13.73 5.55 -11.53
N LEU A 36 14.18 4.29 -11.57
CA LEU A 36 15.10 3.69 -10.59
C LEU A 36 16.56 3.76 -11.04
N ALA A 37 16.84 3.96 -12.33
CA ALA A 37 18.18 3.88 -12.93
C ALA A 37 19.17 4.95 -12.41
N GLY A 38 18.67 6.03 -11.79
CA GLY A 38 19.50 7.03 -11.11
C GLY A 38 19.98 6.61 -9.71
N PHE A 39 19.61 5.43 -9.23
CA PHE A 39 19.96 4.89 -7.93
C PHE A 39 20.79 3.61 -8.13
N GLU A 40 22.09 3.68 -7.83
CA GLU A 40 23.16 2.78 -8.32
C GLU A 40 23.13 1.29 -7.93
N GLU A 41 22.07 0.75 -7.32
CA GLU A 41 22.09 -0.62 -6.74
C GLU A 41 20.83 -1.44 -7.05
N VAL A 42 20.50 -1.64 -8.33
CA VAL A 42 19.41 -2.56 -8.72
C VAL A 42 20.01 -3.90 -9.16
N GLU A 43 20.29 -4.80 -8.21
CA GLU A 43 20.61 -6.19 -8.52
C GLU A 43 19.36 -6.93 -9.03
N ARG A 44 19.56 -7.83 -9.99
CA ARG A 44 18.52 -8.74 -10.49
C ARG A 44 18.77 -10.16 -9.97
N ASP A 45 17.71 -10.86 -9.59
CA ASP A 45 17.78 -12.26 -9.22
C ASP A 45 18.05 -13.16 -10.44
N THR A 46 18.23 -14.46 -10.19
CA THR A 46 18.50 -15.49 -11.20
C THR A 46 17.39 -15.65 -12.25
N HIS A 47 16.22 -15.05 -12.03
CA HIS A 47 15.07 -15.07 -12.93
C HIS A 47 14.88 -13.70 -13.63
N GLY A 48 15.79 -12.75 -13.43
CA GLY A 48 15.76 -11.42 -14.04
C GLY A 48 14.86 -10.40 -13.33
N ASN A 49 14.27 -10.75 -12.18
CA ASN A 49 13.46 -9.84 -11.36
C ASN A 49 14.38 -8.92 -10.55
N VAL A 50 13.97 -7.68 -10.32
CA VAL A 50 14.66 -6.78 -9.38
C VAL A 50 14.64 -7.39 -7.98
N ARG A 51 15.80 -7.46 -7.31
CA ARG A 51 15.87 -7.82 -5.89
C ARG A 51 15.31 -6.69 -5.05
N ILE A 52 14.00 -6.74 -4.82
CA ILE A 52 13.23 -5.73 -4.06
C ILE A 52 13.83 -5.52 -2.66
N ALA A 53 14.40 -6.55 -2.05
CA ALA A 53 15.01 -6.49 -0.72
C ALA A 53 16.31 -5.67 -0.65
N GLU A 54 17.00 -5.48 -1.77
CA GLU A 54 18.27 -4.73 -1.85
C GLU A 54 18.05 -3.29 -2.32
N VAL A 55 16.93 -3.00 -2.98
CA VAL A 55 16.54 -1.63 -3.34
C VAL A 55 16.06 -0.88 -2.09
N ASN A 56 16.86 0.07 -1.61
CA ASN A 56 16.47 0.93 -0.50
C ASN A 56 15.45 2.01 -0.94
N ILE A 57 14.21 1.58 -1.19
CA ILE A 57 13.12 2.42 -1.66
C ILE A 57 12.83 3.60 -0.72
N GLY A 58 13.07 3.43 0.58
CA GLY A 58 12.91 4.51 1.57
C GLY A 58 13.85 5.69 1.30
N GLU A 59 15.13 5.42 1.07
CA GLU A 59 16.12 6.46 0.75
C GLU A 59 15.88 7.07 -0.64
N ILE A 60 15.49 6.25 -1.63
CA ILE A 60 15.10 6.71 -2.97
C ILE A 60 13.94 7.72 -2.89
N LEU A 61 12.86 7.35 -2.20
CA LEU A 61 11.69 8.21 -2.05
C LEU A 61 12.03 9.47 -1.25
N LYS A 62 12.83 9.36 -0.20
CA LYS A 62 13.31 10.51 0.58
C LYS A 62 14.05 11.50 -0.31
N ALA A 63 15.03 11.06 -1.10
CA ALA A 63 15.79 11.92 -2.00
C ALA A 63 14.87 12.58 -3.04
N ALA A 64 13.96 11.81 -3.65
CA ALA A 64 13.02 12.31 -4.65
C ALA A 64 12.05 13.35 -4.07
N VAL A 65 11.49 13.09 -2.88
CA VAL A 65 10.58 14.02 -2.19
C VAL A 65 11.32 15.30 -1.77
N GLN A 66 12.53 15.19 -1.24
CA GLN A 66 13.33 16.36 -0.87
C GLN A 66 13.69 17.22 -2.09
N LYS A 67 14.07 16.59 -3.20
CA LYS A 67 14.32 17.31 -4.46
C LYS A 67 13.06 18.05 -4.92
N ARG A 68 11.91 17.38 -4.91
CA ARG A 68 10.65 17.96 -5.34
C ARG A 68 10.18 19.11 -4.44
N LEU A 69 10.32 19.00 -3.12
CA LEU A 69 9.97 20.09 -2.20
C LEU A 69 10.80 21.36 -2.44
N LYS A 70 12.08 21.22 -2.79
CA LYS A 70 12.96 22.36 -3.10
C LYS A 70 12.48 23.16 -4.31
N GLU A 71 11.82 22.54 -5.27
CA GLU A 71 11.23 23.24 -6.43
C GLU A 71 10.15 24.24 -6.01
N PHE A 72 9.52 24.01 -4.86
CA PHE A 72 8.56 24.92 -4.23
C PHE A 72 9.19 25.81 -3.16
N GLY A 73 10.53 25.82 -3.00
CA GLY A 73 11.19 26.53 -1.90
C GLY A 73 10.93 25.94 -0.51
N LEU A 74 10.35 24.74 -0.44
CA LEU A 74 10.04 24.05 0.80
C LEU A 74 11.18 23.15 1.25
N GLN A 75 11.36 23.03 2.57
CA GLN A 75 12.32 22.12 3.17
C GLN A 75 11.64 21.26 4.24
N ALA A 76 11.98 19.98 4.27
CA ALA A 76 11.53 19.05 5.28
C ALA A 76 12.67 18.10 5.67
N THR A 77 12.83 17.89 6.98
CA THR A 77 13.71 16.85 7.51
C THR A 77 12.99 15.51 7.41
N ILE A 78 13.53 14.60 6.61
CA ILE A 78 12.93 13.28 6.36
C ILE A 78 13.92 12.21 6.81
N ALA A 79 13.46 11.30 7.67
CA ALA A 79 14.18 10.09 8.04
C ALA A 79 13.47 8.88 7.43
N ALA A 80 14.21 8.06 6.68
CA ALA A 80 13.69 6.79 6.18
C ALA A 80 14.12 5.66 7.13
N LYS A 81 13.19 4.74 7.41
CA LYS A 81 13.45 3.54 8.20
C LYS A 81 12.75 2.38 7.51
N ASN A 82 13.55 1.40 7.09
CA ASN A 82 13.03 0.12 6.64
C ASN A 82 12.80 -0.74 7.89
N ILE A 83 11.60 -1.32 7.98
CA ILE A 83 11.21 -2.20 9.08
C ILE A 83 10.69 -3.49 8.44
N GLY A 84 11.36 -4.60 8.71
CA GLY A 84 11.00 -5.87 8.08
C GLY A 84 11.55 -7.05 8.84
N TYR A 85 12.88 -7.16 8.94
CA TYR A 85 13.54 -8.22 9.69
C TYR A 85 13.09 -8.22 11.16
N GLU A 86 13.00 -7.04 11.77
CA GLU A 86 12.57 -6.87 13.15
C GLU A 86 11.14 -7.38 13.38
N LEU A 87 10.25 -7.25 12.39
CA LEU A 87 8.87 -7.73 12.49
C LEU A 87 8.73 -9.21 12.18
N ARG A 88 9.58 -9.76 11.29
CA ARG A 88 9.57 -11.18 10.92
C ARG A 88 10.20 -12.07 11.98
N CYS A 89 11.08 -11.51 12.81
CA CYS A 89 11.81 -12.23 13.85
C CYS A 89 11.30 -11.96 15.27
N ALA A 90 10.20 -11.22 15.41
CA ALA A 90 9.54 -11.04 16.70
C ALA A 90 8.87 -12.35 17.14
N ASP A 91 8.81 -12.59 18.46
CA ASP A 91 8.06 -13.71 19.01
C ASP A 91 6.57 -13.58 18.64
N PRO A 92 5.89 -14.69 18.29
CA PRO A 92 4.49 -14.66 17.91
C PRO A 92 3.61 -14.23 19.09
N ILE A 93 2.58 -13.43 18.81
CA ILE A 93 1.58 -13.07 19.83
C ILE A 93 0.67 -14.27 20.13
N PRO A 94 -0.10 -14.28 21.24
CA PRO A 94 -0.97 -15.42 21.58
C PRO A 94 -1.92 -15.85 20.46
N MET A 95 -2.46 -14.89 19.69
CA MET A 95 -3.31 -15.18 18.54
C MET A 95 -2.57 -15.98 17.46
N ASP A 96 -1.33 -15.59 17.13
CA ASP A 96 -0.52 -16.31 16.14
C ASP A 96 -0.15 -17.71 16.64
N MET A 97 0.14 -17.85 17.94
CA MET A 97 0.44 -19.15 18.55
C MET A 97 -0.76 -20.10 18.50
N GLU A 98 -1.96 -19.63 18.82
CA GLU A 98 -3.20 -20.39 18.73
C GLU A 98 -3.51 -20.75 17.27
N TYR A 99 -3.49 -19.76 16.39
CA TYR A 99 -3.80 -19.94 14.98
C TYR A 99 -2.85 -20.94 14.31
N THR A 100 -1.54 -20.83 14.53
CA THR A 100 -0.55 -21.74 13.94
C THR A 100 -0.60 -23.15 14.54
N ARG A 101 -0.93 -23.29 15.84
CA ARG A 101 -1.19 -24.60 16.47
C ARG A 101 -2.38 -25.29 15.81
N ASP A 102 -3.47 -24.56 15.61
CA ASP A 102 -4.68 -25.11 15.02
C ASP A 102 -4.47 -25.48 13.55
N LEU A 103 -3.75 -24.64 12.79
CA LEU A 103 -3.33 -24.98 11.43
C LEU A 103 -2.49 -26.28 11.40
N GLY A 104 -1.54 -26.44 12.31
CA GLY A 104 -0.72 -27.65 12.42
C GLY A 104 -1.55 -28.89 12.75
N TYR A 105 -2.49 -28.79 13.69
CA TYR A 105 -3.41 -29.87 14.02
C TYR A 105 -4.29 -30.25 12.83
N CYS A 106 -4.87 -29.25 12.15
CA CYS A 106 -5.71 -29.47 10.98
C CYS A 106 -4.93 -30.10 9.82
N ALA A 107 -3.66 -29.71 9.62
CA ALA A 107 -2.79 -30.32 8.62
C ALA A 107 -2.56 -31.80 8.90
N ALA A 108 -2.21 -32.17 10.14
CA ALA A 108 -2.02 -33.56 10.55
C ALA A 108 -3.32 -34.36 10.38
N LYS A 109 -4.44 -33.82 10.87
CA LYS A 109 -5.78 -34.43 10.72
C LYS A 109 -6.13 -34.67 9.25
N TYR A 110 -5.86 -33.69 8.38
CA TYR A 110 -6.19 -33.77 6.95
C TYR A 110 -5.40 -34.89 6.26
N VAL A 111 -4.07 -34.94 6.46
CA VAL A 111 -3.22 -35.97 5.85
C VAL A 111 -3.53 -37.37 6.40
N LEU A 112 -3.72 -37.51 7.72
CA LEU A 112 -4.10 -38.80 8.33
C LEU A 112 -5.48 -39.28 7.87
N GLY A 113 -6.39 -38.37 7.54
CA GLY A 113 -7.68 -38.66 6.92
C GLY A 113 -7.62 -39.00 5.43
N GLY A 114 -6.42 -39.10 4.83
CA GLY A 114 -6.22 -39.39 3.41
C GLY A 114 -6.26 -38.16 2.49
N GLY A 115 -6.39 -36.95 3.04
CA GLY A 115 -6.32 -35.70 2.30
C GLY A 115 -4.93 -35.41 1.75
N ASN A 116 -4.86 -34.74 0.61
CA ASN A 116 -3.60 -34.30 -0.01
C ASN A 116 -3.81 -32.98 -0.80
N ALA A 117 -2.71 -32.42 -1.31
CA ALA A 117 -2.67 -31.32 -2.26
C ALA A 117 -3.57 -30.11 -1.92
N ALA A 118 -3.55 -29.67 -0.66
CA ALA A 118 -4.33 -28.53 -0.21
C ALA A 118 -3.52 -27.63 0.73
N MET A 119 -3.79 -26.33 0.69
CA MET A 119 -3.42 -25.39 1.74
C MET A 119 -4.43 -25.49 2.88
N ILE A 120 -3.91 -25.57 4.10
CA ILE A 120 -4.72 -25.63 5.31
C ILE A 120 -5.10 -24.22 5.71
N SER A 121 -6.39 -23.98 5.91
CA SER A 121 -6.91 -22.67 6.34
C SER A 121 -8.00 -22.81 7.39
N LEU A 122 -8.18 -21.75 8.19
CA LEU A 122 -9.31 -21.58 9.10
C LEU A 122 -10.11 -20.35 8.66
N GLN A 123 -11.40 -20.51 8.43
CA GLN A 123 -12.31 -19.45 8.00
C GLN A 123 -13.47 -19.37 8.97
N GLY A 124 -13.62 -18.25 9.66
CA GLY A 124 -14.65 -18.09 10.70
C GLY A 124 -14.60 -19.17 11.79
N GLY A 125 -13.39 -19.60 12.17
CA GLY A 125 -13.17 -20.68 13.15
C GLY A 125 -13.40 -22.10 12.62
N ARG A 126 -13.65 -22.28 11.32
CA ARG A 126 -13.87 -23.59 10.70
C ARG A 126 -12.65 -24.01 9.87
N PHE A 127 -12.25 -25.26 9.99
CA PHE A 127 -11.23 -25.84 9.11
C PHE A 127 -11.76 -25.95 7.68
N VAL A 128 -11.10 -25.27 6.75
CA VAL A 128 -11.42 -25.26 5.32
C VAL A 128 -10.14 -25.57 4.53
N PRO A 129 -9.95 -26.80 4.03
CA PRO A 129 -8.83 -27.10 3.13
C PRO A 129 -9.10 -26.47 1.76
N ILE A 130 -8.10 -25.74 1.23
CA ILE A 130 -8.18 -25.11 -0.09
C ILE A 130 -7.30 -25.91 -1.05
N PRO A 131 -7.86 -26.65 -2.04
CA PRO A 131 -7.07 -27.42 -3.00
C PRO A 131 -6.07 -26.53 -3.75
N PHE A 132 -4.85 -27.02 -3.99
CA PHE A 132 -3.83 -26.25 -4.73
C PHE A 132 -4.32 -25.84 -6.13
N GLY A 133 -5.07 -26.70 -6.80
CA GLY A 133 -5.67 -26.41 -8.11
C GLY A 133 -6.64 -25.21 -8.11
N ALA A 134 -7.24 -24.87 -6.96
CA ALA A 134 -8.10 -23.70 -6.84
C ALA A 134 -7.32 -22.38 -6.65
N MET A 135 -6.04 -22.47 -6.28
CA MET A 135 -5.18 -21.31 -6.02
C MET A 135 -4.19 -21.02 -7.15
N ILE A 136 -3.91 -22.02 -7.99
CA ILE A 136 -3.01 -21.87 -9.13
C ILE A 136 -3.78 -21.30 -10.31
N ASP A 137 -3.21 -20.29 -10.94
CA ASP A 137 -3.65 -19.81 -12.23
C ASP A 137 -3.25 -20.85 -13.31
N PRO A 138 -4.22 -21.38 -14.08
CA PRO A 138 -3.96 -22.49 -15.01
C PRO A 138 -3.13 -22.07 -16.23
N GLU A 139 -3.09 -20.78 -16.58
CA GLU A 139 -2.32 -20.28 -17.72
C GLU A 139 -0.86 -20.03 -17.34
N THR A 140 -0.64 -19.45 -16.16
CA THR A 140 0.71 -19.07 -15.71
C THR A 140 1.40 -20.11 -14.83
N GLY A 141 0.64 -21.07 -14.29
CA GLY A 141 1.12 -22.06 -13.32
C GLY A 141 1.53 -21.46 -11.97
N ARG A 142 1.25 -20.17 -11.73
CA ARG A 142 1.63 -19.46 -10.50
C ARG A 142 0.44 -19.37 -9.54
N ALA A 143 0.74 -19.29 -8.24
CA ALA A 143 -0.28 -18.99 -7.25
C ALA A 143 -0.88 -17.59 -7.50
N ARG A 144 -2.21 -17.49 -7.43
CA ARG A 144 -2.91 -16.22 -7.58
C ARG A 144 -2.58 -15.28 -6.42
N THR A 145 -2.09 -14.09 -6.72
CA THR A 145 -1.85 -13.05 -5.71
C THR A 145 -3.15 -12.31 -5.40
N ARG A 146 -3.64 -12.42 -4.17
CA ARG A 146 -4.78 -11.62 -3.70
C ARG A 146 -4.34 -10.17 -3.47
N ARG A 147 -4.83 -9.25 -4.30
CA ARG A 147 -4.62 -7.81 -4.12
C ARG A 147 -5.56 -7.24 -3.05
N VAL A 148 -5.21 -6.08 -2.53
CA VAL A 148 -6.12 -5.28 -1.68
C VAL A 148 -7.33 -4.89 -2.52
N ASP A 149 -8.52 -5.15 -2.00
CA ASP A 149 -9.75 -4.66 -2.59
C ASP A 149 -9.93 -3.17 -2.23
N ILE A 150 -9.64 -2.31 -3.20
CA ILE A 150 -9.74 -0.85 -3.06
C ILE A 150 -11.19 -0.33 -3.08
N THR A 151 -12.16 -1.21 -3.34
CA THR A 151 -13.59 -0.90 -3.32
C THR A 151 -14.25 -1.26 -1.99
N SER A 152 -13.55 -2.00 -1.12
CA SER A 152 -14.05 -2.37 0.20
C SER A 152 -14.18 -1.17 1.15
N THR A 153 -15.15 -1.23 2.07
CA THR A 153 -15.42 -0.25 3.12
C THR A 153 -14.22 -0.14 4.04
N ARG A 154 -13.55 -1.26 4.33
CA ARG A 154 -12.30 -1.24 5.11
C ARG A 154 -11.25 -0.34 4.45
N TYR A 155 -11.08 -0.46 3.13
CA TYR A 155 -10.15 0.37 2.40
C TYR A 155 -10.63 1.83 2.32
N ALA A 156 -11.92 2.06 2.05
CA ALA A 156 -12.51 3.41 1.99
C ALA A 156 -12.35 4.17 3.33
N ILE A 157 -12.60 3.51 4.47
CA ILE A 157 -12.38 4.06 5.81
C ILE A 157 -10.91 4.42 5.99
N ALA A 158 -10.00 3.48 5.73
CA ALA A 158 -8.57 3.73 5.85
C ALA A 158 -8.13 4.91 4.97
N ARG A 159 -8.58 4.96 3.71
CA ARG A 159 -8.28 6.02 2.75
C ARG A 159 -8.83 7.37 3.21
N ARG A 160 -10.02 7.43 3.82
CA ARG A 160 -10.61 8.68 4.33
C ARG A 160 -9.78 9.31 5.45
N TYR A 161 -9.13 8.51 6.29
CA TYR A 161 -8.25 8.98 7.37
C TYR A 161 -6.81 9.26 6.93
N MET A 162 -6.40 8.85 5.73
CA MET A 162 -5.08 9.18 5.21
C MET A 162 -4.99 10.67 4.90
N ILE A 163 -3.86 11.29 5.29
CA ILE A 163 -3.56 12.67 4.93
C ILE A 163 -3.00 12.68 3.51
N ARG A 164 -3.87 13.01 2.55
CA ARG A 164 -3.57 13.11 1.12
C ARG A 164 -4.35 14.29 0.55
N LEU A 165 -3.93 14.77 -0.62
CA LEU A 165 -4.79 15.59 -1.46
C LEU A 165 -5.96 14.72 -1.97
N ARG A 166 -7.16 15.27 -1.96
CA ARG A 166 -8.43 14.61 -2.31
C ARG A 166 -9.26 15.54 -3.19
N ARG A 167 -10.24 14.98 -3.91
CA ARG A 167 -11.23 15.73 -4.71
C ARG A 167 -11.83 16.90 -3.94
N ASP A 168 -12.32 16.65 -2.72
CA ASP A 168 -12.90 17.69 -1.85
C ASP A 168 -11.96 18.91 -1.66
N ASP A 169 -10.64 18.70 -1.65
CA ASP A 169 -9.70 19.80 -1.47
C ASP A 169 -9.48 20.63 -2.75
N PHE A 170 -9.71 20.05 -3.93
CA PHE A 170 -9.68 20.76 -5.22
C PHE A 170 -11.04 21.41 -5.54
N ASP A 171 -12.12 20.93 -4.93
CA ASP A 171 -13.47 21.50 -5.07
C ASP A 171 -13.70 22.72 -4.16
N ASP A 172 -12.92 22.85 -3.08
CA ASP A 172 -12.93 24.02 -2.19
C ASP A 172 -11.88 25.07 -2.65
N PRO A 173 -12.32 26.23 -3.19
CA PRO A 173 -11.39 27.26 -3.66
C PRO A 173 -10.49 27.83 -2.56
N HIS A 174 -10.95 27.86 -1.31
CA HIS A 174 -10.18 28.37 -0.19
C HIS A 174 -9.06 27.40 0.21
N GLU A 175 -9.36 26.11 0.32
CA GLU A 175 -8.33 25.09 0.61
C GLU A 175 -7.31 24.98 -0.52
N LEU A 176 -7.76 25.00 -1.77
CA LEU A 176 -6.86 24.97 -2.91
C LEU A 176 -5.94 26.19 -2.97
N ALA A 177 -6.47 27.39 -2.74
CA ALA A 177 -5.68 28.62 -2.67
C ALA A 177 -4.66 28.55 -1.53
N ARG A 178 -5.05 27.99 -0.38
CA ARG A 178 -4.17 27.79 0.78
C ARG A 178 -3.00 26.86 0.44
N PHE A 179 -3.23 25.76 -0.29
CA PHE A 179 -2.17 24.84 -0.69
C PHE A 179 -1.23 25.45 -1.73
N ALA A 180 -1.79 26.14 -2.73
CA ALA A 180 -1.01 26.85 -3.75
C ALA A 180 -0.09 27.91 -3.12
N ALA A 181 -0.63 28.71 -2.20
CA ALA A 181 0.14 29.70 -1.44
C ALA A 181 1.25 29.06 -0.60
N THR A 182 0.96 27.93 0.06
CA THR A 182 1.96 27.16 0.83
C THR A 182 3.06 26.61 -0.07
N ALA A 183 2.72 26.22 -1.31
CA ALA A 183 3.67 25.74 -2.31
C ALA A 183 4.32 26.87 -3.13
N HIS A 184 4.04 28.15 -2.83
CA HIS A 184 4.60 29.30 -3.54
C HIS A 184 4.33 29.30 -5.06
N VAL A 185 3.17 28.81 -5.48
CA VAL A 185 2.73 28.76 -6.89
C VAL A 185 1.32 29.33 -7.05
N SER A 186 0.89 29.59 -8.29
CA SER A 186 -0.51 29.96 -8.55
C SER A 186 -1.45 28.76 -8.38
N VAL A 187 -2.75 29.02 -8.27
CA VAL A 187 -3.77 27.97 -8.16
C VAL A 187 -3.79 27.10 -9.43
N GLU A 188 -3.68 27.72 -10.59
CA GLU A 188 -3.64 27.04 -11.89
C GLU A 188 -2.42 26.12 -12.00
N GLU A 189 -1.28 26.60 -11.53
CA GLU A 189 -0.05 25.82 -11.50
C GLU A 189 -0.16 24.64 -10.52
N PHE A 190 -0.74 24.86 -9.34
CA PHE A 190 -0.96 23.80 -8.37
C PHE A 190 -1.87 22.70 -8.93
N ARG A 191 -2.97 23.07 -9.58
CA ARG A 191 -3.85 22.13 -10.30
C ARG A 191 -3.09 21.33 -11.34
N ARG A 192 -2.36 22.01 -12.23
CA ARG A 192 -1.58 21.37 -13.29
C ARG A 192 -0.65 20.28 -12.77
N GLN A 193 -0.05 20.49 -11.59
CA GLN A 193 0.92 19.55 -11.02
C GLN A 193 0.29 18.42 -10.18
N PHE A 194 -0.77 18.70 -9.42
CA PHE A 194 -1.28 17.79 -8.39
C PHE A 194 -2.69 17.23 -8.64
N GLU A 195 -3.48 17.79 -9.56
CA GLU A 195 -4.86 17.35 -9.82
C GLU A 195 -4.91 15.91 -10.37
N ARG A 196 -3.89 15.50 -11.14
CA ARG A 196 -3.73 14.10 -11.57
C ARG A 196 -3.74 13.06 -10.43
N LEU A 197 -3.42 13.47 -9.20
CA LEU A 197 -3.38 12.57 -8.04
C LEU A 197 -4.78 12.16 -7.56
N ILE A 198 -5.82 12.90 -7.94
CA ILE A 198 -7.20 12.68 -7.52
C ILE A 198 -8.07 12.07 -8.63
N GLU A 199 -7.55 11.95 -9.86
CA GLU A 199 -8.20 11.28 -10.98
C GLU A 199 -8.52 9.83 -10.62
N GLU A 200 -7.51 9.11 -10.14
CA GLU A 200 -7.62 7.72 -9.66
C GLU A 200 -8.07 7.62 -8.20
N GLU A 201 -8.65 8.69 -7.61
CA GLU A 201 -9.18 8.59 -6.26
C GLU A 201 -10.33 7.55 -6.25
N PRO A 202 -10.24 6.52 -5.38
CA PRO A 202 -11.31 5.56 -5.20
C PRO A 202 -12.63 6.26 -4.85
N PRO A 203 -13.78 5.62 -5.12
CA PRO A 203 -15.08 6.18 -4.75
C PRO A 203 -15.11 6.62 -3.28
N PRO A 204 -15.85 7.71 -2.96
CA PRO A 204 -16.03 8.10 -1.58
C PRO A 204 -16.72 6.98 -0.79
N LEU A 205 -16.62 7.02 0.54
CA LEU A 205 -17.34 6.10 1.40
C LEU A 205 -18.84 6.19 1.12
N VAL A 206 -19.41 5.12 0.57
CA VAL A 206 -20.85 5.00 0.34
C VAL A 206 -21.48 4.47 1.62
N LEU A 207 -22.52 5.18 2.09
CA LEU A 207 -23.33 4.69 3.21
C LEU A 207 -24.34 3.68 2.66
N ASP A 208 -23.95 2.41 2.63
CA ASP A 208 -24.81 1.34 2.16
C ASP A 208 -26.01 1.14 3.11
N SER A 209 -27.19 0.90 2.53
CA SER A 209 -28.43 0.74 3.30
C SER A 209 -28.55 -0.60 4.03
N VAL A 210 -27.78 -1.63 3.61
CA VAL A 210 -27.93 -3.02 4.12
C VAL A 210 -26.58 -3.76 4.33
N GLY A 211 -25.44 -3.17 3.94
CA GLY A 211 -24.09 -3.76 4.10
C GLY A 211 -23.39 -4.13 2.78
N GLU A 212 -22.09 -4.43 2.87
CA GLU A 212 -21.25 -4.70 1.69
C GLU A 212 -21.57 -6.04 1.01
N ARG A 213 -21.45 -6.09 -0.32
CA ARG A 213 -21.44 -7.35 -1.06
C ARG A 213 -20.09 -8.05 -0.85
N ASP A 214 -20.13 -9.34 -0.50
CA ASP A 214 -18.92 -10.16 -0.43
C ASP A 214 -18.32 -10.36 -1.84
N PRO A 215 -17.11 -9.83 -2.12
CA PRO A 215 -16.45 -10.00 -3.41
C PRO A 215 -16.05 -11.47 -3.68
N GLY A 216 -16.05 -12.31 -2.65
CA GLY A 216 -15.70 -13.73 -2.69
C GLY A 216 -16.89 -14.69 -2.71
N ALA A 217 -18.12 -14.19 -2.70
CA ALA A 217 -19.30 -15.03 -2.91
C ALA A 217 -19.32 -15.47 -4.38
N LEU A 218 -18.83 -16.69 -4.64
CA LEU A 218 -18.97 -17.38 -5.91
C LEU A 218 -20.45 -17.33 -6.35
N ALA A 219 -20.69 -16.80 -7.55
CA ALA A 219 -21.93 -17.04 -8.29
C ALA A 219 -22.00 -18.50 -8.75
#